data_AF-A0A524A0Z3-F1
#
_entry.id   AF-A0A524A0Z3-F1
#
_cell.length_a   1.000
_cell.length_b   1.000
_cell.length_c   1.000
_cell.angle_alpha   90.00
_cell.angle_beta   90.00
_cell.angle_gamma   90.00
#
_symmetry.space_group_name_H-M   'P 1'
#
loop_
_entity.id
_entity.type
_entity.pdbx_description
1 polymer ?
#
loop_
_entity_poly.entity_id
_entity_poly.type
_entity_poly.pdbx_seq_one_letter_code
_entity_poly.pdbx_strand_id
1 'polypeptide(L)'
;EALQVILEPNMAVKPPTILVPTVPVKGMRDASLVYGPAQEGVAKAVAQSVADGILPETDEIALIANVFVHPSASRRRRIYINNFKAMRHAIRKAMEGRPTAKETLENKDNARHPFRESL
;
A
#
# COMPACT_ATOMS: atom_id res chain seq x y z
N GLU A 1 14.13 5.90 -2.33
CA GLU A 1 14.00 6.72 -1.11
C GLU A 1 12.57 6.65 -0.63
N ALA A 2 12.31 6.85 0.66
CA ALA A 2 10.94 6.92 1.16
C ALA A 2 10.40 8.34 1.00
N LEU A 3 9.15 8.49 0.56
CA LEU A 3 8.53 9.81 0.37
C LEU A 3 7.22 9.92 1.14
N GLN A 4 6.87 11.15 1.52
CA GLN A 4 5.56 11.46 2.10
C GLN A 4 4.47 11.28 1.04
N VAL A 5 3.38 10.60 1.41
CA VAL A 5 2.23 10.39 0.54
C VAL A 5 1.39 11.66 0.45
N ILE A 6 1.13 12.08 -0.78
CA ILE A 6 0.35 13.28 -1.10
C ILE A 6 -0.80 12.95 -2.06
N LEU A 7 -1.92 13.66 -1.93
CA LEU A 7 -3.00 13.63 -2.92
C LEU A 7 -2.62 14.44 -4.16
N GLU A 8 -2.01 15.59 -3.93
CA GLU A 8 -1.49 16.51 -4.92
C GLU A 8 -0.32 17.32 -4.31
N PRO A 9 0.48 18.04 -5.11
CA PRO A 9 1.57 18.87 -4.58
C PRO A 9 1.08 19.79 -3.45
N ASN A 10 1.79 19.79 -2.32
CA ASN A 10 1.47 20.53 -1.10
C ASN A 10 0.23 20.05 -0.32
N MET A 11 -0.36 18.90 -0.67
CA MET A 11 -1.49 18.30 0.07
C MET A 11 -1.17 16.87 0.50
N ALA A 12 -0.57 16.73 1.68
CA ALA A 12 -0.30 15.44 2.29
C ALA A 12 -1.56 14.76 2.82
N VAL A 13 -1.60 13.43 2.75
CA VAL A 13 -2.70 12.67 3.38
C VAL A 13 -2.59 12.69 4.90
N LYS A 14 -3.75 12.66 5.55
CA LYS A 14 -3.90 12.43 6.97
C LYS A 14 -4.65 11.10 7.19
N PRO A 15 -4.24 10.23 8.13
CA PRO A 15 -3.05 10.37 8.98
C PRO A 15 -1.73 10.37 8.18
N PRO A 16 -0.66 11.00 8.71
CA PRO A 16 0.64 11.06 8.05
C PRO A 16 1.09 9.69 7.55
N THR A 17 1.38 9.61 6.25
CA THR A 17 1.75 8.35 5.61
C THR A 17 3.05 8.51 4.83
N ILE A 18 3.99 7.57 5.02
CA ILE A 18 5.20 7.45 4.21
C ILE A 18 5.10 6.25 3.27
N LEU A 19 5.52 6.42 2.03
CA LEU A 19 5.65 5.35 1.03
C LEU A 19 7.09 4.90 0.96
N VAL A 20 7.31 3.61 1.16
CA VAL A 20 8.61 2.95 1.06
C VAL A 20 8.58 1.98 -0.13
N PRO A 21 9.35 2.21 -1.20
CA PRO A 21 9.41 1.27 -2.32
C PRO A 21 10.09 -0.04 -1.91
N THR A 22 9.47 -1.19 -2.17
CA THR A 22 10.08 -2.51 -1.92
C THR A 22 11.20 -2.83 -2.92
N VAL A 23 11.05 -2.36 -4.16
CA VAL A 23 12.02 -2.59 -5.24
C VAL A 23 12.85 -1.31 -5.43
N PRO A 24 14.18 -1.41 -5.62
CA PRO A 24 15.01 -0.23 -5.90
C PRO A 24 14.52 0.53 -7.13
N VAL A 25 14.27 1.83 -6.96
CA VAL A 25 13.90 2.75 -8.04
C VAL A 25 15.18 3.14 -8.79
N LYS A 26 15.40 2.63 -9.99
CA LYS A 26 16.68 2.77 -10.71
C LYS A 26 16.73 3.92 -11.72
N GLY A 27 15.59 4.56 -12.00
CA GLY A 27 15.53 5.69 -12.92
C GLY A 27 14.16 6.36 -12.98
N MET A 28 14.04 7.37 -13.83
CA MET A 28 12.83 8.21 -13.93
C MET A 28 11.59 7.41 -14.31
N ARG A 29 11.72 6.36 -15.13
CA ARG A 29 10.59 5.49 -15.49
C ARG A 29 9.99 4.85 -14.23
N ASP A 30 10.80 4.19 -13.42
CA ASP A 30 10.37 3.53 -12.18
C ASP A 30 9.79 4.56 -11.21
N ALA A 31 10.48 5.69 -11.04
CA ALA A 31 10.03 6.79 -10.18
C ALA A 31 8.66 7.31 -10.62
N SER A 32 8.42 7.48 -11.92
CA SER A 32 7.14 7.95 -12.47
C SER A 32 5.97 6.99 -12.26
N LEU A 33 6.25 5.70 -12.01
CA LEU A 33 5.26 4.67 -11.73
C LEU A 33 5.00 4.53 -10.24
N VAL A 34 6.06 4.57 -9.42
CA VAL A 34 5.97 4.46 -7.96
C VAL A 34 5.38 5.74 -7.36
N TYR A 35 5.96 6.90 -7.66
CA TYR A 35 5.52 8.18 -7.08
C TYR A 35 4.42 8.89 -7.88
N GLY A 36 3.98 8.30 -9.00
CA GLY A 36 2.79 8.71 -9.72
C GLY A 36 1.58 7.85 -9.34
N PRO A 37 1.19 6.88 -10.18
CA PRO A 37 -0.04 6.12 -9.98
C PRO A 37 -0.06 5.25 -8.73
N ALA A 38 1.08 4.71 -8.27
CA ALA A 38 1.08 3.91 -7.04
C ALA A 38 0.86 4.80 -5.80
N GLN A 39 1.60 5.89 -5.68
CA GLN A 39 1.40 6.90 -4.63
C GLN A 39 -0.01 7.48 -4.64
N GLU A 40 -0.56 7.84 -5.80
CA GLU A 40 -1.96 8.32 -5.90
C GLU A 40 -2.95 7.26 -5.40
N GLY A 41 -2.74 5.98 -5.74
CA GLY A 41 -3.56 4.88 -5.27
C GLY A 41 -3.53 4.73 -3.75
N VAL A 42 -2.33 4.81 -3.16
CA VAL A 42 -2.15 4.79 -1.69
C VAL A 42 -2.82 6.00 -1.05
N ALA A 43 -2.62 7.20 -1.60
CA ALA A 43 -3.16 8.44 -1.05
C ALA A 43 -4.69 8.42 -1.00
N LYS A 44 -5.34 8.05 -2.11
CA LYS A 44 -6.80 7.92 -2.16
C LYS A 44 -7.32 6.80 -1.27
N ALA A 45 -6.57 5.72 -1.10
CA ALA A 45 -6.94 4.64 -0.19
C ALA A 45 -6.93 5.06 1.28
N VAL A 46 -5.94 5.85 1.70
CA VAL A 46 -5.87 6.44 3.05
C VAL A 46 -7.05 7.39 3.24
N ALA A 47 -7.22 8.38 2.36
CA ALA A 47 -8.30 9.36 2.46
C ALA A 47 -9.70 8.72 2.49
N GLN A 48 -9.96 7.75 1.61
CA GLN A 48 -11.23 7.03 1.59
C GLN A 48 -11.42 6.17 2.85
N SER A 49 -10.35 5.62 3.43
CA SER A 49 -10.47 4.82 4.65
C SER A 49 -10.76 5.69 5.88
N VAL A 50 -10.32 6.95 5.90
CA VAL A 50 -10.77 7.95 6.88
C VAL A 50 -12.23 8.30 6.65
N ALA A 51 -12.62 8.60 5.41
CA ALA A 51 -14.01 8.94 5.05
C ALA A 51 -15.01 7.82 5.41
N ASP A 52 -14.60 6.56 5.26
CA ASP A 52 -15.42 5.39 5.59
C ASP A 52 -15.35 5.02 7.09
N GLY A 53 -14.61 5.78 7.92
CA GLY A 53 -14.47 5.55 9.36
C GLY A 53 -13.63 4.33 9.75
N ILE A 54 -12.88 3.75 8.80
CA ILE A 54 -11.97 2.63 9.07
C ILE A 54 -10.69 3.14 9.73
N LEU A 55 -10.16 4.26 9.25
CA LEU A 55 -9.08 5.00 9.91
C LEU A 55 -9.67 6.19 10.68
N PRO A 56 -9.14 6.51 11.86
CA PRO A 56 -9.50 7.74 12.55
C PRO A 56 -8.95 8.96 11.80
N GLU A 57 -9.69 10.06 11.84
CA GLU A 57 -9.24 11.38 11.41
C GLU A 57 -8.31 11.96 12.49
N THR A 58 -7.02 11.64 12.42
CA THR A 58 -6.03 12.06 13.42
C THR A 58 -4.64 12.29 12.83
N ASP A 59 -3.86 13.08 13.52
CA ASP A 59 -2.43 13.31 13.27
C ASP A 59 -1.52 12.52 14.22
N GLU A 60 -2.09 11.78 15.17
CA GLU A 60 -1.35 11.08 16.23
C GLU A 60 -0.84 9.69 15.81
N ILE A 61 -1.30 9.17 14.67
CA ILE A 61 -0.82 7.90 14.10
C ILE A 61 -0.12 8.14 12.79
N ALA A 62 0.89 7.34 12.50
CA ALA A 62 1.59 7.34 11.22
C ALA A 62 1.46 5.99 10.53
N LEU A 63 1.29 6.01 9.21
CA LEU A 63 1.27 4.82 8.37
C LEU A 63 2.59 4.68 7.61
N ILE A 64 3.11 3.45 7.57
CA ILE A 64 4.26 3.08 6.74
C ILE A 64 3.76 2.15 5.63
N ALA A 65 3.59 2.69 4.43
CA ALA A 65 3.13 1.96 3.26
C ALA A 65 4.32 1.37 2.49
N ASN A 66 4.59 0.08 2.67
CA ASN A 66 5.55 -0.64 1.84
C ASN A 66 4.91 -1.00 0.49
N VAL A 67 5.38 -0.39 -0.59
CA VAL A 67 4.74 -0.45 -1.91
C VAL A 67 5.61 -1.20 -2.90
N PHE A 68 5.03 -2.26 -3.46
CA PHE A 68 5.65 -3.06 -4.49
C PHE A 68 5.11 -2.67 -5.88
N VAL A 69 6.02 -2.27 -6.77
CA VAL A 69 5.77 -2.12 -8.21
C VAL A 69 6.86 -2.89 -8.93
N HIS A 70 6.46 -3.90 -9.71
CA HIS A 70 7.42 -4.69 -10.47
C HIS A 70 8.11 -3.83 -11.56
N PRO A 71 9.44 -3.96 -11.78
CA PRO A 71 10.16 -3.14 -12.78
C PRO A 71 9.63 -3.23 -14.21
N SER A 72 9.07 -4.38 -14.59
CA SER A 72 8.45 -4.57 -15.92
C SER A 72 7.04 -3.97 -16.03
N ALA A 73 6.47 -3.43 -14.95
CA ALA A 73 5.14 -2.84 -14.99
C ALA A 73 5.10 -1.64 -15.96
N SER A 74 4.00 -1.51 -16.68
CA SER A 74 3.79 -0.45 -17.67
C SER A 74 2.38 0.14 -17.63
N ARG A 75 1.39 -0.64 -17.18
CA ARG A 75 -0.03 -0.23 -17.16
C ARG A 75 -0.33 0.66 -15.95
N ARG A 76 -0.09 1.97 -16.08
CA ARG A 76 -0.32 3.00 -15.03
C ARG A 76 -1.68 2.84 -14.32
N ARG A 77 -2.77 2.68 -15.08
CA ARG A 77 -4.12 2.50 -14.51
C ARG A 77 -4.24 1.25 -13.62
N ARG A 78 -3.58 0.15 -13.98
CA ARG A 78 -3.58 -1.09 -13.16
C ARG A 78 -2.75 -0.89 -11.89
N ILE A 79 -1.62 -0.18 -11.98
CA ILE A 79 -0.79 0.16 -10.81
C ILE A 79 -1.61 0.96 -9.81
N TYR A 80 -2.33 1.99 -10.27
CA TYR A 80 -3.24 2.78 -9.43
C TYR A 80 -4.32 1.91 -8.77
N ILE A 81 -5.11 1.18 -9.57
CA ILE A 81 -6.23 0.38 -9.05
C ILE A 81 -5.75 -0.67 -8.04
N ASN A 82 -4.65 -1.34 -8.34
CA ASN A 82 -4.13 -2.41 -7.49
C ASN A 82 -3.60 -1.86 -6.17
N ASN A 83 -2.84 -0.76 -6.19
CA ASN A 83 -2.33 -0.14 -4.96
C ASN A 83 -3.46 0.45 -4.12
N PHE A 84 -4.47 1.08 -4.73
CA PHE A 84 -5.65 1.54 -4.02
C PHE A 84 -6.35 0.39 -3.29
N LYS A 85 -6.67 -0.69 -4.00
CA LYS A 85 -7.36 -1.85 -3.42
C LYS A 85 -6.52 -2.55 -2.34
N ALA A 86 -5.24 -2.76 -2.61
CA ALA A 86 -4.33 -3.41 -1.67
C ALA A 86 -4.16 -2.58 -0.40
N MET A 87 -3.97 -1.27 -0.52
CA MET A 87 -3.82 -0.37 0.64
C MET A 87 -5.10 -0.33 1.48
N ARG A 88 -6.28 -0.20 0.87
CA ARG A 88 -7.55 -0.26 1.62
C ARG A 88 -7.74 -1.59 2.35
N HIS A 89 -7.37 -2.70 1.71
CA HIS A 89 -7.43 -4.01 2.34
C HIS A 89 -6.45 -4.13 3.50
N ALA A 90 -5.21 -3.64 3.35
CA ALA A 90 -4.18 -3.66 4.37
C ALA A 90 -4.59 -2.81 5.60
N ILE A 91 -5.09 -1.59 5.36
CA ILE A 91 -5.63 -0.71 6.41
C ILE A 91 -6.72 -1.44 7.19
N ARG A 92 -7.73 -1.97 6.48
CA ARG A 92 -8.85 -2.66 7.13
C ARG A 92 -8.38 -3.86 7.96
N LYS A 93 -7.49 -4.69 7.41
CA LYS A 93 -6.91 -5.83 8.14
C LYS A 93 -6.16 -5.40 9.39
N ALA A 94 -5.35 -4.34 9.30
CA ALA A 94 -4.62 -3.80 10.44
C ALA A 94 -5.57 -3.30 11.54
N MET A 95 -6.60 -2.53 11.17
CA MET A 95 -7.60 -2.00 12.11
C MET A 95 -8.49 -3.11 12.72
N GLU A 96 -8.76 -4.17 11.97
CA GLU A 96 -9.47 -5.37 12.46
C GLU A 96 -8.56 -6.30 13.32
N GLY A 97 -7.26 -6.03 13.41
CA GLY A 97 -6.31 -6.90 14.12
C GLY A 97 -6.14 -8.27 13.45
N ARG A 98 -6.24 -8.34 12.11
CA ARG A 98 -6.20 -9.58 11.33
C ARG A 98 -5.00 -9.68 10.38
N PRO A 99 -4.50 -10.90 10.12
CA PRO A 99 -4.93 -12.17 10.72
C PRO A 99 -4.52 -12.28 12.18
N THR A 100 -5.31 -13.03 12.97
CA THR A 100 -4.91 -13.39 14.33
C THR A 100 -3.95 -14.58 14.31
N ALA A 101 -3.15 -14.75 15.37
CA ALA A 101 -2.24 -15.90 15.50
C ALA A 101 -2.96 -17.26 15.35
N LYS A 102 -4.19 -17.35 15.88
CA LYS A 102 -5.03 -18.54 15.76
C LYS A 102 -5.39 -18.84 14.30
N GLU A 103 -5.87 -17.84 13.56
CA GLU A 103 -6.21 -17.99 12.14
C GLU A 103 -5.00 -18.43 11.31
N THR A 104 -3.81 -17.90 11.63
CA THR A 104 -2.57 -18.33 10.97
C THR A 104 -2.25 -19.79 11.25
N LEU A 105 -2.36 -20.25 12.50
CA LEU A 105 -2.08 -21.64 12.87
C LEU A 105 -3.05 -22.63 12.23
N GLU A 106 -4.34 -22.28 12.15
CA GLU A 106 -5.38 -23.12 11.53
C GLU A 106 -5.18 -23.27 10.01
N ASN A 107 -4.63 -22.26 9.35
CA ASN A 107 -4.49 -22.25 7.88
C ASN A 107 -3.08 -22.59 7.37
N LYS A 108 -2.11 -22.78 8.27
CA LYS A 108 -0.68 -22.91 7.90
C LYS A 108 -0.41 -23.99 6.84
N ASP A 109 -1.07 -25.16 6.95
CA ASP A 109 -0.81 -26.32 6.09
C ASP A 109 -1.58 -26.23 4.75
N ASN A 110 -2.68 -25.47 4.74
CA ASN A 110 -3.51 -25.23 3.56
C ASN A 110 -3.04 -24.04 2.72
N ALA A 111 -2.20 -23.16 3.28
CA ALA A 111 -1.70 -21.98 2.60
C ALA A 111 -0.82 -22.34 1.39
N ARG A 112 -1.06 -21.70 0.24
CA ARG A 112 -0.30 -21.90 -0.98
C ARG A 112 0.53 -20.65 -1.30
N HIS A 113 1.84 -20.75 -1.12
CA HIS A 113 2.75 -19.66 -1.47
C HIS A 113 2.92 -19.59 -3.00
N PRO A 114 2.77 -18.41 -3.63
CA PRO A 114 2.83 -18.28 -5.09
C PRO A 114 4.17 -18.70 -5.71
N PHE A 115 5.25 -18.66 -4.92
CA PHE A 115 6.59 -19.12 -5.33
C PHE A 115 6.99 -20.48 -4.74
N ARG A 116 6.05 -21.27 -4.20
CA ARG A 116 6.36 -22.56 -3.54
C ARG A 116 7.08 -23.55 -4.47
N GLU A 117 6.72 -23.55 -5.74
CA GLU A 117 7.23 -24.47 -6.77
C GLU A 117 8.16 -23.77 -7.77
N SER A 118 8.60 -22.55 -7.45
CA SER A 118 9.54 -21.80 -8.27
C SER A 118 10.97 -22.28 -7.97
N LEU A 119 11.34 -23.42 -8.57
CA LEU A 119 12.72 -23.88 -8.74
C LEU A 119 13.20 -23.54 -10.14
#